data_AF-A0AAV3QRB8-F1
#
_entry.id   AF-A0AAV3QRB8-F1
#
_cell.length_a   1.000
_cell.length_b   1.000
_cell.length_c   1.000
_cell.angle_alpha   90.00
_cell.angle_beta   90.00
_cell.angle_gamma   90.00
#
_symmetry.space_group_name_H-M   'P 1'
#
loop_
_entity.id
_entity.type
_entity.pdbx_description
1 polymer ?
#
loop_
_entity_poly.entity_id
_entity_poly.type
_entity_poly.pdbx_seq_one_letter_code
_entity_poly.pdbx_strand_id
1 'polypeptide(L)'
;MAKCSYTVWPGILSGAGTAPLSSTGFTLNPGESTEVLVPSAWSGRLWGRTICGSDPTTGKFSCVTGDCSSDTIECSGGGAAPPATLAEFTLNGAGGLDFYDVSLVDGYNLPMLVSPQGGGSGGGNCTATGCVVELNGGCPTELKLMSGGSGDGDGGCVACKSACEAFGDPKYCCSGEYGTPDACKPSYYSEYFKNACPRAYSYAYDDGTSTFTCAGANYVITFCPTPSTSQKSSDGGIGSASLITSGSIHRLIPSQFCNILATLLLVTSRILLALDVDNHERNN
;
A
#
# COMPACT_ATOMS: atom_id res chain seq x y z
N MET A 1 -12.17 -2.80 3.20
CA MET A 1 -12.63 -2.53 1.83
C MET A 1 -11.50 -2.80 0.84
N ALA A 2 -11.83 -3.24 -0.37
CA ALA A 2 -10.86 -3.40 -1.46
C ALA A 2 -10.99 -2.22 -2.45
N LYS A 3 -9.98 -1.33 -2.49
CA LYS A 3 -9.85 -0.30 -3.55
C LYS A 3 -8.94 -0.74 -4.69
N CYS A 4 -8.45 -1.98 -4.65
CA CYS A 4 -7.67 -2.59 -5.71
C CYS A 4 -8.54 -2.76 -6.99
N SER A 5 -7.91 -2.74 -8.16
CA SER A 5 -8.58 -3.04 -9.44
C SER A 5 -8.81 -4.54 -9.66
N TYR A 6 -8.46 -5.37 -8.68
CA TYR A 6 -8.56 -6.83 -8.67
C TYR A 6 -9.19 -7.30 -7.35
N THR A 7 -9.76 -8.51 -7.38
CA THR A 7 -10.31 -9.15 -6.18
C THR A 7 -9.22 -9.45 -5.17
N VAL A 8 -9.50 -9.16 -3.91
CA VAL A 8 -8.67 -9.51 -2.74
C VAL A 8 -9.44 -10.54 -1.92
N TRP A 9 -8.76 -11.51 -1.34
CA TRP A 9 -9.36 -12.45 -0.39
C TRP A 9 -8.79 -12.23 1.00
N PRO A 10 -9.42 -11.40 1.85
CA PRO A 10 -8.93 -11.19 3.20
C PRO A 10 -8.81 -12.50 3.98
N GLY A 11 -7.76 -12.60 4.81
CA GLY A 11 -7.61 -13.61 5.84
C GLY A 11 -7.57 -12.96 7.22
N ILE A 12 -8.02 -13.68 8.24
CA ILE A 12 -8.03 -13.24 9.64
C ILE A 12 -7.52 -14.38 10.51
N LEU A 13 -6.55 -14.07 11.36
CA LEU A 13 -6.07 -14.95 12.41
C LEU A 13 -6.26 -14.27 13.77
N SER A 14 -7.02 -14.91 14.66
CA SER A 14 -7.07 -14.51 16.07
C SER A 14 -5.81 -15.01 16.78
N GLY A 15 -5.22 -14.17 17.62
CA GLY A 15 -3.97 -14.46 18.34
C GLY A 15 -4.13 -15.53 19.42
N ALA A 16 -2.99 -16.04 19.91
CA ALA A 16 -2.99 -17.05 20.97
C ALA A 16 -3.77 -16.57 22.21
N GLY A 17 -4.65 -17.42 22.74
CA GLY A 17 -5.53 -17.08 23.86
C GLY A 17 -6.75 -16.22 23.52
N THR A 18 -6.91 -15.78 22.27
CA THR A 18 -8.09 -15.06 21.78
C THR A 18 -9.05 -16.02 21.09
N ALA A 19 -10.35 -15.87 21.32
CA ALA A 19 -11.37 -16.68 20.63
C ALA A 19 -11.39 -16.36 19.12
N PRO A 20 -11.48 -17.38 18.23
CA PRO A 20 -11.66 -17.16 16.79
C PRO A 20 -12.92 -16.34 16.48
N LEU A 21 -12.83 -15.50 15.46
CA LEU A 21 -14.00 -14.82 14.89
C LEU A 21 -14.88 -15.81 14.10
N SER A 22 -16.12 -15.40 13.81
CA SER A 22 -17.09 -16.22 13.05
C SER A 22 -16.70 -16.46 11.60
N SER A 23 -15.84 -15.62 11.02
CA SER A 23 -15.17 -15.84 9.73
C SER A 23 -13.68 -15.51 9.88
N THR A 24 -12.87 -16.32 9.22
CA THR A 24 -11.41 -16.28 9.13
C THR A 24 -10.91 -15.99 7.72
N GLY A 25 -11.80 -15.90 6.73
CA GLY A 25 -11.46 -15.44 5.39
C GLY A 25 -12.67 -15.33 4.47
N PHE A 26 -12.65 -14.34 3.58
CA PHE A 26 -13.74 -14.03 2.66
C PHE A 26 -13.21 -13.43 1.35
N THR A 27 -14.11 -13.08 0.44
CA THR A 27 -13.81 -12.42 -0.84
C THR A 27 -14.21 -10.94 -0.79
N LEU A 28 -13.43 -10.06 -1.41
CA LEU A 28 -13.79 -8.67 -1.73
C LEU A 28 -13.45 -8.38 -3.19
N ASN A 29 -14.47 -8.19 -4.02
CA ASN A 29 -14.30 -7.69 -5.38
C ASN A 29 -13.90 -6.21 -5.40
N PRO A 30 -13.42 -5.65 -6.53
CA PRO A 30 -13.08 -4.23 -6.64
C PRO A 30 -14.22 -3.31 -6.20
N GLY A 31 -13.94 -2.46 -5.20
CA GLY A 31 -14.90 -1.54 -4.60
C GLY A 31 -15.70 -2.08 -3.41
N GLU A 32 -15.64 -3.39 -3.12
CA GLU A 32 -16.43 -3.99 -2.04
C GLU A 32 -15.88 -3.72 -0.63
N SER A 33 -16.79 -3.77 0.34
CA SER A 33 -16.50 -3.68 1.77
C SER A 33 -17.40 -4.63 2.55
N THR A 34 -16.80 -5.36 3.49
CA THR A 34 -17.47 -6.22 4.47
C THR A 34 -17.14 -5.69 5.86
N GLU A 35 -18.13 -5.67 6.75
CA GLU A 35 -17.93 -5.43 8.18
C GLU A 35 -17.61 -6.74 8.89
N VAL A 36 -16.66 -6.70 9.82
CA VAL A 36 -16.28 -7.85 10.66
C VAL A 36 -16.52 -7.44 12.11
N LEU A 37 -17.39 -8.16 12.80
CA LEU A 37 -17.66 -7.93 14.22
C LEU A 37 -16.56 -8.59 15.06
N VAL A 38 -15.80 -7.76 15.78
CA VAL A 38 -14.76 -8.19 16.72
C VAL A 38 -15.23 -7.99 18.17
N PRO A 39 -14.85 -8.88 19.11
CA PRO A 39 -15.03 -8.63 20.54
C PRO A 39 -14.29 -7.36 20.99
N SER A 40 -14.78 -6.71 22.05
CA SER A 40 -14.15 -5.50 22.61
C SER A 40 -12.74 -5.73 23.17
N ALA A 41 -12.38 -6.97 23.48
CA ALA A 41 -11.03 -7.41 23.76
C ALA A 41 -10.69 -8.54 22.78
N TRP A 42 -9.85 -8.23 21.79
CA TRP A 42 -9.43 -9.15 20.74
C TRP A 42 -8.00 -8.80 20.32
N SER A 43 -7.14 -9.82 20.19
CA SER A 43 -5.82 -9.68 19.58
C SER A 43 -5.74 -10.58 18.36
N GLY A 44 -5.08 -10.13 17.30
CA GLY A 44 -4.97 -10.87 16.06
C GLY A 44 -4.50 -10.02 14.89
N ARG A 45 -4.50 -10.62 13.69
CA ARG A 45 -4.00 -10.00 12.46
C ARG A 45 -4.89 -10.29 11.26
N LEU A 46 -4.90 -9.34 10.32
CA LEU A 46 -5.63 -9.39 9.06
C LEU A 46 -4.68 -9.11 7.90
N TRP A 47 -4.89 -9.75 6.76
CA TRP A 47 -4.08 -9.54 5.55
C TRP A 47 -4.94 -9.72 4.30
N GLY A 48 -4.43 -9.29 3.15
CA GLY A 48 -5.04 -9.56 1.84
C GLY A 48 -4.31 -10.66 1.10
N ARG A 49 -5.03 -11.68 0.63
CA ARG A 49 -4.51 -12.65 -0.35
C ARG A 49 -4.77 -12.18 -1.77
N THR A 50 -3.86 -12.49 -2.69
CA THR A 50 -3.95 -12.12 -4.12
C THR A 50 -3.60 -13.30 -5.02
N ILE A 51 -4.04 -13.19 -6.28
CA ILE A 51 -3.84 -14.19 -7.33
C ILE A 51 -4.30 -15.57 -6.81
N CYS A 52 -5.57 -15.62 -6.38
CA CYS A 52 -6.19 -16.81 -5.84
C CYS A 52 -7.05 -17.53 -6.87
N GLY A 53 -7.18 -18.85 -6.73
CA GLY A 53 -8.05 -19.67 -7.56
C GLY A 53 -8.36 -21.01 -6.90
N SER A 54 -9.42 -21.66 -7.37
CA SER A 54 -9.69 -23.06 -7.06
C SER A 54 -9.12 -23.95 -8.16
N ASP A 55 -8.32 -24.95 -7.79
CA ASP A 55 -7.87 -25.98 -8.72
C ASP A 55 -9.08 -26.75 -9.29
N PRO A 56 -9.25 -26.85 -10.62
CA PRO A 56 -10.46 -27.39 -11.23
C PRO A 56 -10.59 -28.92 -11.09
N THR A 57 -9.54 -29.62 -10.65
CA THR A 57 -9.53 -31.09 -10.50
C THR A 57 -9.85 -31.52 -9.07
N THR A 58 -9.32 -30.79 -8.10
CA THR A 58 -9.38 -31.10 -6.66
C THR A 58 -10.32 -30.19 -5.88
N GLY A 59 -10.72 -29.05 -6.44
CA GLY A 59 -11.53 -28.02 -5.79
C GLY A 59 -10.78 -27.18 -4.75
N LYS A 60 -9.52 -27.49 -4.46
CA LYS A 60 -8.69 -26.80 -3.46
C LYS A 60 -8.47 -25.34 -3.86
N PHE A 61 -8.77 -24.43 -2.95
CA PHE A 61 -8.48 -23.00 -3.09
C PHE A 61 -7.06 -22.69 -2.59
N SER A 62 -6.30 -21.93 -3.37
CA SER A 62 -4.97 -21.43 -2.99
C SER A 62 -4.69 -20.07 -3.62
N CYS A 63 -3.69 -19.37 -3.07
CA CYS A 63 -3.24 -18.04 -3.52
C CYS A 63 -1.72 -17.99 -3.75
N VAL A 64 -1.25 -17.11 -4.64
CA VAL A 64 0.20 -16.90 -4.84
C VAL A 64 0.84 -16.09 -3.70
N THR A 65 0.09 -15.16 -3.09
CA THR A 65 0.60 -14.31 -1.99
C THR A 65 -0.29 -14.40 -0.75
N GLY A 66 0.28 -14.57 0.44
CA GLY A 66 -0.44 -14.56 1.71
C GLY A 66 -1.35 -15.76 1.95
N ASP A 67 -1.21 -16.84 1.17
CA ASP A 67 -2.02 -18.05 1.30
C ASP A 67 -1.99 -18.60 2.74
N CYS A 68 -3.10 -19.19 3.19
CA CYS A 68 -3.23 -19.71 4.55
C CYS A 68 -3.38 -21.24 4.63
N SER A 69 -3.16 -21.93 3.52
CA SER A 69 -2.98 -23.38 3.44
C SER A 69 -4.13 -24.21 4.01
N SER A 70 -5.34 -23.64 4.00
CA SER A 70 -6.60 -24.25 4.47
C SER A 70 -7.40 -24.95 3.37
N ASP A 71 -6.88 -25.00 2.14
CA ASP A 71 -7.54 -25.45 0.90
C ASP A 71 -8.88 -24.73 0.58
N THR A 72 -9.25 -23.67 1.31
CA THR A 72 -10.54 -22.99 1.21
C THR A 72 -10.40 -21.47 1.39
N ILE A 73 -11.47 -20.71 1.13
CA ILE A 73 -11.47 -19.26 1.36
C ILE A 73 -11.34 -18.96 2.87
N GLU A 74 -11.87 -19.81 3.75
CA GLU A 74 -11.77 -19.67 5.21
C GLU A 74 -10.40 -20.15 5.72
N CYS A 75 -9.59 -19.28 6.31
CA CYS A 75 -8.24 -19.64 6.75
C CYS A 75 -8.19 -20.62 7.92
N SER A 76 -9.28 -20.80 8.69
CA SER A 76 -9.47 -21.89 9.65
C SER A 76 -8.36 -22.00 10.72
N GLY A 77 -7.75 -20.86 11.11
CA GLY A 77 -6.63 -20.79 12.04
C GLY A 77 -5.23 -20.84 11.40
N GLY A 78 -5.15 -21.00 10.07
CA GLY A 78 -3.93 -20.77 9.30
C GLY A 78 -3.56 -19.28 9.25
N GLY A 79 -2.27 -18.97 9.40
CA GLY A 79 -1.73 -17.63 9.17
C GLY A 79 -1.34 -17.43 7.70
N ALA A 80 -1.05 -16.18 7.32
CA ALA A 80 -0.48 -15.87 6.01
C ALA A 80 0.89 -16.55 5.83
N ALA A 81 1.11 -17.19 4.69
CA ALA A 81 2.43 -17.50 4.17
C ALA A 81 3.11 -16.21 3.68
N PRO A 82 4.26 -15.82 4.25
CA PRO A 82 5.03 -14.67 3.76
C PRO A 82 5.44 -14.85 2.29
N PRO A 83 5.60 -13.76 1.51
CA PRO A 83 5.38 -12.36 1.87
C PRO A 83 3.90 -11.95 1.97
N ALA A 84 3.55 -11.23 3.04
CA ALA A 84 2.23 -10.64 3.24
C ALA A 84 2.29 -9.35 4.08
N THR A 85 1.65 -8.27 3.61
CA THR A 85 1.41 -7.08 4.44
C THR A 85 0.32 -7.39 5.46
N LEU A 86 0.59 -7.11 6.74
CA LEU A 86 -0.31 -7.37 7.85
C LEU A 86 -0.91 -6.08 8.42
N ALA A 87 -2.15 -6.13 8.88
CA ALA A 87 -2.70 -5.22 9.87
C ALA A 87 -2.83 -5.99 11.19
N GLU A 88 -2.18 -5.50 12.24
CA GLU A 88 -2.10 -6.17 13.53
C GLU A 88 -2.86 -5.36 14.58
N PHE A 89 -3.53 -6.04 15.52
CA PHE A 89 -4.38 -5.41 16.54
C PHE A 89 -4.24 -6.11 17.88
N THR A 90 -4.33 -5.31 18.96
CA THR A 90 -4.64 -5.74 20.32
C THR A 90 -5.60 -4.71 20.92
N LEU A 91 -6.90 -5.03 20.87
CA LEU A 91 -7.99 -4.16 21.32
C LEU A 91 -8.17 -4.22 22.84
N ASN A 92 -8.45 -3.08 23.46
CA ASN A 92 -8.59 -2.91 24.91
C ASN A 92 -7.45 -3.56 25.72
N GLY A 93 -6.21 -3.30 25.31
CA GLY A 93 -4.98 -3.78 25.92
C GLY A 93 -4.53 -2.92 27.11
N ALA A 94 -3.23 -2.64 27.18
CA ALA A 94 -2.65 -1.88 28.29
C ALA A 94 -3.30 -0.49 28.45
N GLY A 95 -3.78 -0.18 29.65
CA GLY A 95 -4.47 1.07 29.95
C GLY A 95 -5.88 1.20 29.34
N GLY A 96 -6.45 0.13 28.77
CA GLY A 96 -7.70 0.19 28.01
C GLY A 96 -7.55 0.80 26.62
N LEU A 97 -6.30 0.94 26.14
CA LEU A 97 -6.01 1.39 24.78
C LEU A 97 -6.02 0.21 23.81
N ASP A 98 -6.51 0.46 22.61
CA ASP A 98 -6.22 -0.37 21.46
C ASP A 98 -4.80 -0.07 20.98
N PHE A 99 -4.06 -1.12 20.61
CA PHE A 99 -2.79 -1.06 19.92
C PHE A 99 -3.00 -1.61 18.51
N TYR A 100 -2.53 -0.90 17.49
CA TYR A 100 -2.67 -1.32 16.10
C TYR A 100 -1.56 -0.77 15.22
N ASP A 101 -1.28 -1.47 14.13
CA ASP A 101 -0.24 -1.11 13.18
C ASP A 101 -0.50 -1.74 11.80
N VAL A 102 0.36 -1.37 10.84
CA VAL A 102 0.58 -2.14 9.62
C VAL A 102 2.03 -2.60 9.62
N SER A 103 2.24 -3.87 9.31
CA SER A 103 3.51 -4.55 9.49
C SER A 103 4.00 -5.19 8.20
N LEU A 104 5.29 -4.97 7.93
CA LEU A 104 6.06 -5.50 6.79
C LEU A 104 7.17 -6.47 7.27
N VAL A 105 7.10 -6.91 8.53
CA VAL A 105 8.01 -7.90 9.11
C VAL A 105 7.92 -9.24 8.36
N ASP A 106 6.70 -9.63 8.02
CA ASP A 106 6.38 -10.77 7.14
C ASP A 106 6.40 -10.37 5.64
N GLY A 107 7.02 -9.23 5.29
CA GLY A 107 7.16 -8.72 3.92
C GLY A 107 5.97 -7.89 3.43
N TYR A 108 5.88 -7.73 2.11
CA TYR A 108 4.87 -6.91 1.44
C TYR A 108 4.26 -7.66 0.26
N ASN A 109 2.95 -7.53 0.03
CA ASN A 109 2.32 -8.01 -1.20
C ASN A 109 1.36 -6.99 -1.84
N LEU A 110 0.64 -6.19 -1.05
CA LEU A 110 -0.22 -5.13 -1.57
C LEU A 110 -0.34 -3.95 -0.58
N PRO A 111 -0.67 -2.73 -1.06
CA PRO A 111 -0.68 -1.56 -0.19
C PRO A 111 -1.87 -1.61 0.76
N MET A 112 -1.66 -1.19 2.01
CA MET A 112 -2.63 -1.29 3.10
C MET A 112 -2.65 -0.04 3.96
N LEU A 113 -3.85 0.37 4.38
CA LEU A 113 -4.08 1.44 5.36
C LEU A 113 -5.10 0.98 6.40
N VAL A 114 -4.75 1.11 7.68
CA VAL A 114 -5.66 1.01 8.83
C VAL A 114 -6.00 2.42 9.28
N SER A 115 -7.28 2.79 9.29
CA SER A 115 -7.76 4.09 9.78
C SER A 115 -8.79 3.90 10.89
N PRO A 116 -8.52 4.40 12.12
CA PRO A 116 -9.53 4.54 13.16
C PRO A 116 -10.72 5.39 12.67
N GLN A 117 -11.90 5.08 13.19
CA GLN A 117 -13.16 5.78 12.98
C GLN A 117 -13.74 6.14 14.35
N GLY A 118 -13.84 7.44 14.63
CA GLY A 118 -14.14 7.93 15.98
C GLY A 118 -12.95 7.75 16.94
N GLY A 119 -13.25 7.54 18.23
CA GLY A 119 -12.24 7.45 19.29
C GLY A 119 -11.62 8.79 19.69
N GLY A 120 -10.45 8.72 20.35
CA GLY A 120 -9.64 9.87 20.78
C GLY A 120 -10.05 10.48 22.11
N SER A 121 -11.35 10.49 22.44
CA SER A 121 -11.88 10.98 23.72
C SER A 121 -11.39 10.17 24.94
N GLY A 122 -10.93 8.93 24.75
CA GLY A 122 -10.41 8.05 25.80
C GLY A 122 -8.88 7.94 25.85
N GLY A 123 -8.15 8.64 24.98
CA GLY A 123 -6.70 8.54 24.83
C GLY A 123 -6.22 7.91 23.52
N GLY A 124 -4.90 7.78 23.40
CA GLY A 124 -4.21 7.44 22.15
C GLY A 124 -4.13 8.60 21.16
N ASN A 125 -3.43 8.40 20.04
CA ASN A 125 -3.32 9.39 18.96
C ASN A 125 -4.37 9.22 17.85
N CYS A 126 -4.97 8.02 17.76
CA CYS A 126 -6.00 7.65 16.78
C CYS A 126 -5.66 8.00 15.33
N THR A 127 -4.37 7.96 14.97
CA THR A 127 -3.94 8.29 13.60
C THR A 127 -3.84 7.06 12.73
N ALA A 128 -4.22 7.17 11.46
CA ALA A 128 -4.10 6.06 10.51
C ALA A 128 -2.64 5.56 10.35
N THR A 129 -2.48 4.28 10.04
CA THR A 129 -1.18 3.61 9.86
C THR A 129 -1.22 2.75 8.60
N GLY A 130 -0.08 2.56 7.93
CA GLY A 130 -0.09 1.90 6.63
C GLY A 130 1.16 2.02 5.78
N CYS A 131 1.18 1.17 4.76
CA CYS A 131 2.10 1.18 3.64
C CYS A 131 1.27 1.40 2.36
N VAL A 132 1.18 2.65 1.90
CA VAL A 132 0.23 3.07 0.86
C VAL A 132 0.85 3.26 -0.54
N VAL A 133 2.15 3.02 -0.66
CA VAL A 133 2.89 3.04 -1.92
C VAL A 133 3.04 1.61 -2.45
N GLU A 134 3.18 1.46 -3.76
CA GLU A 134 3.37 0.14 -4.36
C GLU A 134 4.85 -0.26 -4.38
N LEU A 135 5.21 -1.31 -3.63
CA LEU A 135 6.61 -1.73 -3.44
C LEU A 135 7.08 -2.82 -4.40
N ASN A 136 6.19 -3.60 -5.04
CA ASN A 136 6.61 -4.78 -5.79
C ASN A 136 7.52 -4.44 -6.98
N GLY A 137 7.19 -3.38 -7.71
CA GLY A 137 8.01 -2.89 -8.83
C GLY A 137 9.41 -2.40 -8.42
N GLY A 138 9.53 -1.80 -7.23
CA GLY A 138 10.79 -1.28 -6.67
C GLY A 138 11.56 -2.29 -5.81
N CYS A 139 10.98 -3.45 -5.52
CA CYS A 139 11.53 -4.44 -4.60
C CYS A 139 12.98 -4.83 -4.97
N PRO A 140 13.92 -4.90 -4.01
CA PRO A 140 15.27 -5.42 -4.24
C PRO A 140 15.23 -6.82 -4.86
N THR A 141 16.08 -7.10 -5.84
CA THR A 141 16.03 -8.31 -6.69
C THR A 141 16.00 -9.60 -5.86
N GLU A 142 16.85 -9.66 -4.84
CA GLU A 142 17.03 -10.73 -3.86
C GLU A 142 15.82 -10.93 -2.91
N LEU A 143 14.87 -10.00 -2.89
CA LEU A 143 13.63 -10.07 -2.12
C LEU A 143 12.39 -10.35 -2.99
N LYS A 144 12.50 -10.37 -4.32
CA LYS A 144 11.33 -10.51 -5.21
C LYS A 144 10.71 -11.90 -5.14
N LEU A 145 9.39 -11.97 -4.92
CA LEU A 145 8.56 -13.09 -5.33
C LEU A 145 8.00 -12.80 -6.72
N MET A 146 8.33 -13.66 -7.68
CA MET A 146 7.93 -13.51 -9.09
C MET A 146 6.67 -14.32 -9.38
N SER A 147 5.78 -13.82 -10.26
CA SER A 147 4.64 -14.61 -10.73
C SER A 147 5.11 -15.84 -11.52
N GLY A 148 4.57 -17.02 -11.24
CA GLY A 148 4.91 -18.26 -11.94
C GLY A 148 4.09 -18.49 -13.21
N GLY A 149 4.71 -18.31 -14.37
CA GLY A 149 4.14 -18.59 -15.70
C GLY A 149 3.59 -17.34 -16.41
N SER A 150 3.80 -17.14 -17.71
CA SER A 150 4.18 -18.07 -18.79
C SER A 150 5.60 -17.81 -19.36
N GLY A 151 6.03 -18.60 -20.35
CA GLY A 151 7.41 -18.66 -20.85
C GLY A 151 7.93 -17.43 -21.63
N ASP A 152 7.24 -16.30 -21.57
CA ASP A 152 7.48 -15.08 -22.35
C ASP A 152 8.13 -13.95 -21.52
N GLY A 153 8.93 -14.28 -20.49
CA GLY A 153 9.87 -13.37 -19.83
C GLY A 153 9.30 -12.20 -19.01
N ASP A 154 8.01 -11.92 -19.10
CA ASP A 154 7.34 -10.73 -18.52
C ASP A 154 6.66 -11.01 -17.15
N GLY A 155 7.26 -11.91 -16.37
CA GLY A 155 6.81 -12.19 -15.00
C GLY A 155 7.09 -11.01 -14.08
N GLY A 156 6.05 -10.27 -13.70
CA GLY A 156 6.16 -9.22 -12.69
C GLY A 156 6.53 -9.76 -11.30
N CYS A 157 7.18 -8.91 -10.49
CA CYS A 157 7.23 -9.10 -9.05
C CYS A 157 5.82 -8.94 -8.48
N VAL A 158 5.32 -9.93 -7.75
CA VAL A 158 3.96 -9.95 -7.17
C VAL A 158 3.95 -9.72 -5.66
N ALA A 159 5.10 -9.87 -5.01
CA ALA A 159 5.30 -9.58 -3.61
C ALA A 159 6.80 -9.38 -3.29
N CYS A 160 7.12 -8.67 -2.22
CA CYS A 160 8.47 -8.41 -1.74
C CYS A 160 8.68 -9.06 -0.38
N LYS A 161 9.58 -10.04 -0.29
CA LYS A 161 9.99 -10.70 0.96
C LYS A 161 10.63 -9.71 1.92
N SER A 162 10.46 -9.91 3.22
CA SER A 162 11.38 -9.30 4.19
C SER A 162 12.74 -10.00 4.15
N ALA A 163 13.77 -9.38 4.73
CA ALA A 163 15.09 -10.01 4.80
C ALA A 163 15.10 -11.27 5.70
N CYS A 164 14.20 -11.38 6.68
CA CYS A 164 14.04 -12.62 7.44
C CYS A 164 13.54 -13.75 6.53
N GLU A 165 12.46 -13.51 5.79
CA GLU A 165 11.87 -14.48 4.85
C GLU A 165 12.79 -14.82 3.65
N ALA A 166 13.65 -13.89 3.22
CA ALA A 166 14.59 -14.14 2.13
C ALA A 166 15.84 -14.93 2.53
N PHE A 167 16.35 -14.73 3.77
CA PHE A 167 17.68 -15.22 4.15
C PHE A 167 17.73 -16.10 5.40
N GLY A 168 16.71 -16.07 6.27
CA GLY A 168 16.69 -16.81 7.54
C GLY A 168 17.77 -16.40 8.56
N ASP A 169 18.54 -15.35 8.29
CA ASP A 169 19.63 -14.89 9.15
C ASP A 169 19.07 -14.33 10.48
N PRO A 170 19.54 -14.80 11.64
CA PRO A 170 19.08 -14.34 12.95
C PRO A 170 19.10 -12.81 13.12
N LYS A 171 20.01 -12.09 12.46
CA LYS A 171 20.09 -10.62 12.52
C LYS A 171 18.94 -9.91 11.78
N TYR A 172 18.28 -10.57 10.84
CA TYR A 172 17.10 -10.06 10.14
C TYR A 172 15.80 -10.56 10.77
N CYS A 173 15.82 -11.76 11.34
CA CYS A 173 14.70 -12.35 12.06
C CYS A 173 14.61 -11.95 13.54
N CYS A 174 15.54 -11.13 14.04
CA CYS A 174 15.69 -10.75 15.45
C CYS A 174 15.59 -11.95 16.41
N SER A 175 16.38 -13.00 16.15
CA SER A 175 16.34 -14.26 16.89
C SER A 175 17.71 -14.65 17.45
N GLY A 176 17.73 -15.60 18.40
CA GLY A 176 18.96 -16.02 19.06
C GLY A 176 19.67 -14.86 19.78
N GLU A 177 20.93 -14.61 19.45
CA GLU A 177 21.72 -13.48 19.97
C GLU A 177 21.12 -12.10 19.61
N TYR A 178 20.30 -12.04 18.55
CA TYR A 178 19.58 -10.85 18.12
C TYR A 178 18.16 -10.77 18.71
N GLY A 179 17.80 -11.61 19.69
CA GLY A 179 16.49 -11.62 20.35
C GLY A 179 16.19 -10.44 21.28
N THR A 180 16.81 -9.27 21.07
CA THR A 180 16.55 -8.04 21.84
C THR A 180 16.64 -6.78 20.94
N PRO A 181 15.93 -5.68 21.26
CA PRO A 181 16.07 -4.40 20.55
C PRO A 181 17.49 -3.82 20.58
N ASP A 182 18.26 -4.16 21.61
CA ASP A 182 19.66 -3.73 21.73
C ASP A 182 20.60 -4.47 20.78
N ALA A 183 20.28 -5.72 20.40
CA ALA A 183 21.09 -6.52 19.49
C ALA A 183 20.61 -6.46 18.03
N CYS A 184 19.30 -6.56 17.77
CA CYS A 184 18.76 -6.50 16.40
C CYS A 184 18.57 -5.05 15.96
N LYS A 185 19.42 -4.60 15.04
CA LYS A 185 19.40 -3.23 14.49
C LYS A 185 18.77 -3.20 13.10
N PRO A 186 18.27 -2.03 12.65
CA PRO A 186 17.88 -1.83 11.26
C PRO A 186 18.98 -2.27 10.30
N SER A 187 18.52 -2.80 9.18
CA SER A 187 19.33 -3.30 8.06
C SER A 187 18.96 -2.53 6.81
N TYR A 188 19.83 -2.54 5.80
CA TYR A 188 19.55 -1.97 4.47
C TYR A 188 18.16 -2.37 3.92
N TYR A 189 17.73 -3.61 4.15
CA TYR A 189 16.43 -4.11 3.69
C TYR A 189 15.25 -3.57 4.50
N SER A 190 15.37 -3.47 5.83
CA SER A 190 14.30 -2.85 6.64
C SER A 190 14.25 -1.34 6.41
N GLU A 191 15.38 -0.68 6.20
CA GLU A 191 15.44 0.72 5.78
C GLU A 191 14.78 0.96 4.41
N TYR A 192 14.89 0.03 3.44
CA TYR A 192 14.13 0.10 2.19
C TYR A 192 12.61 0.16 2.47
N PHE A 193 12.07 -0.77 3.27
CA PHE A 193 10.66 -0.77 3.65
C PHE A 193 10.28 0.49 4.44
N LYS A 194 11.13 0.93 5.37
CA LYS A 194 10.84 2.07 6.24
C LYS A 194 10.82 3.40 5.51
N ASN A 195 11.78 3.61 4.60
CA ASN A 195 11.85 4.84 3.81
C ASN A 195 10.64 5.00 2.89
N ALA A 196 10.11 3.89 2.36
CA ALA A 196 8.91 3.90 1.53
C ALA A 196 7.61 3.98 2.35
N CYS A 197 7.58 3.33 3.52
CA CYS A 197 6.42 3.20 4.39
C CYS A 197 6.75 3.59 5.85
N PRO A 198 7.00 4.88 6.14
CA PRO A 198 7.51 5.34 7.44
C PRO A 198 6.54 5.18 8.62
N ARG A 199 5.28 4.84 8.35
CA ARG A 199 4.23 4.58 9.35
C ARG A 199 3.94 3.08 9.54
N ALA A 200 4.71 2.20 8.89
CA ALA A 200 4.60 0.76 9.05
C ALA A 200 5.82 0.20 9.80
N TYR A 201 5.66 -0.95 10.45
CA TYR A 201 6.78 -1.75 10.96
C TYR A 201 7.61 -2.28 9.80
N SER A 202 8.92 -2.03 9.81
CA SER A 202 9.87 -2.54 8.82
C SER A 202 10.70 -3.74 9.28
N TYR A 203 10.78 -3.96 10.59
CA TYR A 203 11.40 -5.13 11.24
C TYR A 203 10.85 -5.26 12.69
N ALA A 204 11.17 -6.36 13.37
CA ALA A 204 10.50 -6.78 14.61
C ALA A 204 10.63 -5.85 15.83
N TYR A 205 11.52 -4.84 15.83
CA TYR A 205 11.66 -3.86 16.92
C TYR A 205 11.55 -2.39 16.45
N ASP A 206 10.80 -2.13 15.39
CA ASP A 206 10.54 -0.80 14.84
C ASP A 206 9.45 -0.01 15.62
N ASP A 207 9.39 -0.18 16.95
CA ASP A 207 8.24 0.28 17.76
C ASP A 207 8.02 1.80 17.70
N GLY A 208 9.12 2.57 17.78
CA GLY A 208 9.09 4.00 18.08
C GLY A 208 8.37 4.90 17.06
N THR A 209 8.05 4.38 15.87
CA THR A 209 7.27 5.09 14.84
C THR A 209 6.17 4.24 14.22
N SER A 210 5.98 3.00 14.69
CA SER A 210 5.13 2.00 14.02
C SER A 210 3.99 1.49 14.90
N THR A 211 4.09 1.57 16.22
CA THR A 211 2.95 1.31 17.11
C THR A 211 2.01 2.52 17.14
N PHE A 212 0.72 2.31 16.87
CA PHE A 212 -0.31 3.34 17.02
C PHE A 212 -1.30 2.93 18.11
N THR A 213 -1.89 3.93 18.77
CA THR A 213 -2.85 3.71 19.86
C THR A 213 -4.09 4.55 19.70
N CYS A 214 -5.21 4.02 20.18
CA CYS A 214 -6.50 4.73 20.21
C CYS A 214 -7.35 4.17 21.35
N ALA A 215 -8.45 4.84 21.68
CA ALA A 215 -9.43 4.37 22.64
C ALA A 215 -10.84 4.56 22.07
N GLY A 216 -11.65 3.50 22.08
CA GLY A 216 -13.06 3.54 21.70
C GLY A 216 -13.30 3.87 20.22
N ALA A 217 -12.50 3.31 19.33
CA ALA A 217 -12.65 3.48 17.88
C ALA A 217 -13.10 2.17 17.20
N ASN A 218 -13.79 2.32 16.07
CA ASN A 218 -13.87 1.26 15.06
C ASN A 218 -12.70 1.42 14.07
N TYR A 219 -12.41 0.40 13.26
CA TYR A 219 -11.28 0.44 12.32
C TYR A 219 -11.70 0.11 10.89
N VAL A 220 -11.16 0.86 9.93
CA VAL A 220 -11.31 0.59 8.50
C VAL A 220 -9.97 0.18 7.93
N ILE A 221 -9.87 -1.08 7.52
CA ILE A 221 -8.76 -1.60 6.73
C ILE A 221 -9.07 -1.38 5.25
N THR A 222 -8.18 -0.71 4.53
CA THR A 222 -8.28 -0.44 3.10
C THR A 222 -7.12 -1.11 2.37
N PHE A 223 -7.43 -2.00 1.44
CA PHE A 223 -6.47 -2.57 0.50
C PHE A 223 -6.38 -1.68 -0.76
N CYS A 224 -5.18 -1.46 -1.27
CA CYS A 224 -4.85 -0.49 -2.32
C CYS A 224 -5.44 0.92 -2.08
N PRO A 225 -5.20 1.55 -0.91
CA PRO A 225 -5.64 2.91 -0.63
C PRO A 225 -5.12 3.89 -1.68
N THR A 226 -5.99 4.75 -2.20
CA THR A 226 -5.59 5.90 -3.00
C THR A 226 -4.65 6.80 -2.20
N PRO A 227 -3.42 7.11 -2.67
CA PRO A 227 -2.51 8.01 -1.98
C PRO A 227 -3.20 9.33 -1.67
N SER A 228 -3.22 9.71 -0.39
CA SER A 228 -3.82 10.97 0.04
C SER A 228 -2.93 12.13 -0.43
N THR A 229 -3.23 12.71 -1.60
CA THR A 229 -2.74 14.06 -1.90
C THR A 229 -3.22 14.94 -0.76
N SER A 230 -2.28 15.46 0.03
CA SER A 230 -2.60 16.17 1.27
C SER A 230 -3.44 17.40 0.97
N GLN A 231 -4.76 17.29 1.18
CA GLN A 231 -5.60 18.47 1.27
C GLN A 231 -5.22 19.17 2.56
N LYS A 232 -4.31 20.15 2.43
CA LYS A 232 -3.95 21.09 3.46
C LYS A 232 -5.21 21.88 3.82
N SER A 233 -5.93 21.44 4.86
CA SER A 233 -7.03 22.16 5.47
C SER A 233 -6.57 23.59 5.77
N SER A 234 -7.02 24.52 4.95
CA SER A 234 -6.68 25.93 5.02
C SER A 234 -7.97 26.66 5.34
N ASP A 235 -8.35 26.67 6.61
CA ASP A 235 -9.49 27.46 7.08
C ASP A 235 -9.18 28.15 8.41
N GLY A 236 -9.80 29.32 8.61
CA GLY A 236 -9.47 30.31 9.63
C GLY A 236 -8.75 31.55 9.06
N GLY A 237 -9.40 32.68 8.79
CA GLY A 237 -10.84 32.92 8.78
C GLY A 237 -11.22 34.41 8.82
N ILE A 238 -12.41 34.71 8.25
CA ILE A 238 -13.28 35.88 8.50
C ILE A 238 -12.82 37.29 8.03
N GLY A 239 -13.67 37.92 7.22
CA GLY A 239 -13.58 39.34 6.85
C GLY A 239 -14.76 39.82 5.99
N SER A 240 -15.97 39.87 6.55
CA SER A 240 -17.18 40.25 5.81
C SER A 240 -17.24 41.74 5.44
N ALA A 241 -17.41 42.05 4.16
CA ALA A 241 -17.99 43.32 3.70
C ALA A 241 -18.73 43.11 2.37
N SER A 242 -20.06 43.27 2.39
CA SER A 242 -20.88 43.27 1.18
C SER A 242 -21.20 44.71 0.78
N LEU A 243 -21.06 45.03 -0.50
CA LEU A 243 -21.59 46.26 -1.09
C LEU A 243 -22.03 46.02 -2.54
N ILE A 244 -23.20 46.56 -2.85
CA ILE A 244 -24.00 46.29 -4.05
C ILE A 244 -23.79 47.41 -5.06
N THR A 245 -23.73 47.13 -6.38
CA THR A 245 -24.66 47.71 -7.39
C THR A 245 -24.25 47.48 -8.86
N SER A 246 -25.26 47.57 -9.73
CA SER A 246 -25.33 47.32 -11.16
C SER A 246 -24.50 48.25 -12.08
N GLY A 247 -24.29 47.80 -13.32
CA GLY A 247 -23.95 48.68 -14.45
C GLY A 247 -23.74 47.90 -15.76
N SER A 248 -24.72 47.93 -16.67
CA SER A 248 -24.64 47.26 -17.98
C SER A 248 -24.36 48.25 -19.13
N ILE A 249 -23.90 47.69 -20.27
CA ILE A 249 -23.91 48.25 -21.65
C ILE A 249 -23.06 49.51 -21.92
N HIS A 250 -21.97 49.38 -22.70
CA HIS A 250 -21.96 49.77 -24.14
C HIS A 250 -20.64 49.46 -24.87
N ARG A 251 -20.78 49.15 -26.18
CA ARG A 251 -19.68 49.02 -27.15
C ARG A 251 -19.08 50.39 -27.49
N LEU A 252 -17.82 50.42 -27.97
CA LEU A 252 -17.42 51.15 -29.20
C LEU A 252 -15.98 50.78 -29.64
N ILE A 253 -15.74 50.80 -30.96
CA ILE A 253 -14.43 50.62 -31.64
C ILE A 253 -14.23 51.87 -32.53
N PRO A 254 -13.04 52.51 -32.52
CA PRO A 254 -12.19 52.60 -33.72
C PRO A 254 -10.69 52.44 -33.38
N SER A 255 -9.88 51.57 -34.02
CA SER A 255 -9.36 51.53 -35.41
C SER A 255 -8.13 52.42 -35.67
N GLN A 256 -7.23 51.96 -36.56
CA GLN A 256 -5.90 52.50 -36.92
C GLN A 256 -4.83 52.29 -35.81
N PHE A 257 -3.64 51.70 -36.03
CA PHE A 257 -2.92 51.23 -37.24
C PHE A 257 -2.41 49.78 -36.98
N CYS A 258 -1.72 49.03 -37.84
CA CYS A 258 -1.15 49.28 -39.18
C CYS A 258 -1.25 48.00 -40.06
N ASN A 259 -0.38 47.83 -41.07
CA ASN A 259 -0.50 46.79 -42.11
C ASN A 259 0.67 45.76 -42.16
N ILE A 260 0.31 44.49 -42.48
CA ILE A 260 0.92 43.57 -43.47
C ILE A 260 2.44 43.26 -43.29
N LEU A 261 2.88 42.01 -43.09
CA LEU A 261 2.96 40.98 -44.14
C LEU A 261 3.20 39.57 -43.56
N ALA A 262 2.55 38.55 -44.14
CA ALA A 262 2.92 37.15 -43.97
C ALA A 262 2.95 36.45 -45.34
N THR A 263 4.09 35.86 -45.73
CA THR A 263 4.26 34.65 -46.58
C THR A 263 5.69 34.54 -47.16
N LEU A 264 6.45 33.54 -46.71
CA LEU A 264 7.38 32.73 -47.54
C LEU A 264 7.82 31.50 -46.70
N LEU A 265 7.03 30.43 -46.68
CA LEU A 265 7.19 29.22 -47.50
C LEU A 265 8.60 28.59 -47.53
N LEU A 266 8.69 27.43 -46.87
CA LEU A 266 9.07 26.14 -47.49
C LEU A 266 10.39 26.04 -48.29
N VAL A 267 11.56 26.20 -47.66
CA VAL A 267 12.77 25.39 -47.99
C VAL A 267 13.67 25.20 -46.76
N THR A 268 13.63 24.01 -46.13
CA THR A 268 14.75 23.42 -45.34
C THR A 268 14.55 21.93 -45.06
N SER A 269 13.30 21.43 -45.08
CA SER A 269 12.98 20.01 -44.90
C SER A 269 13.36 19.09 -46.09
N ARG A 270 14.59 19.23 -46.62
CA ARG A 270 15.26 18.30 -47.57
C ARG A 270 16.80 18.32 -47.49
N ILE A 271 17.41 18.64 -46.34
CA ILE A 271 18.88 18.55 -46.13
C ILE A 271 19.22 17.75 -44.84
N LEU A 272 18.51 16.65 -44.57
CA LEU A 272 18.83 15.74 -43.46
C LEU A 272 18.56 14.26 -43.78
N LEU A 273 18.66 13.87 -45.07
CA LEU A 273 18.52 12.49 -45.55
C LEU A 273 19.60 12.11 -46.58
N ALA A 274 20.76 12.78 -46.53
CA ALA A 274 21.85 12.61 -47.50
C ALA A 274 23.26 12.54 -46.86
N LEU A 275 23.36 12.25 -45.55
CA LEU A 275 24.63 12.17 -44.83
C LEU A 275 24.86 10.84 -44.05
N ASP A 276 23.95 9.87 -44.18
CA ASP A 276 24.05 8.56 -43.51
C ASP A 276 24.32 7.38 -44.48
N VAL A 277 24.59 7.68 -45.76
CA VAL A 277 24.94 6.67 -46.79
C VAL A 277 26.44 6.65 -47.10
N ASP A 278 27.20 7.67 -46.69
CA ASP A 278 28.61 7.89 -47.09
C ASP A 278 29.64 7.48 -46.01
N ASN A 279 29.20 6.70 -45.00
CA ASN A 279 30.04 6.28 -43.87
C ASN A 279 30.16 4.75 -43.71
N HIS A 280 29.72 3.97 -44.71
CA HIS A 280 29.85 2.50 -44.74
C HIS A 280 30.85 1.98 -45.82
N GLU A 281 31.55 2.85 -46.56
CA GLU A 281 32.62 2.45 -47.51
C GLU A 281 34.04 2.84 -47.06
N ARG A 282 34.27 3.08 -45.76
CA ARG A 282 35.62 3.38 -45.21
C ARG A 282 36.01 2.57 -43.97
N ASN A 283 35.64 1.29 -43.93
CA ASN A 283 36.19 0.32 -42.99
C ASN A 283 36.22 -1.10 -43.58
N ASN A 284 36.98 -1.25 -44.66
CA ASN A 284 37.50 -2.54 -45.15
C ASN A 284 39.01 -2.38 -45.40
#